data_AF-A0A6U1HU86-F1
#
_entry.id   AF-A0A6U1HU86-F1
#
_cell.length_a   1.000
_cell.length_b   1.000
_cell.length_c   1.000
_cell.angle_alpha   90.00
_cell.angle_beta   90.00
_cell.angle_gamma   90.00
#
_symmetry.space_group_name_H-M   'P 1'
#
loop_
_entity.id
_entity.type
_entity.pdbx_description
1 polymer ?
#
loop_
_entity_poly.entity_id
_entity_poly.type
_entity_poly.pdbx_seq_one_letter_code
_entity_poly.pdbx_strand_id
1 'polypeptide(L)'
;MAADEGSEQRQGILTAGLAWALAMLLGPAGPELRRWQRASLLYQQASHGSSTNIFLTKVEGYPGPVALLFELRMPDGESSSGERRIVVGAVVDASLFTPLGLSAKGAASACLLALHPRMCRFAVKVDAKEAEGRKQEVAYFTGHSRRAAATRATSSKAATGMLGFGGTSTTPRMELDAACATMTLRRAVKGDMFHSGPLVCLPEFDSYAPIQCRVLDWEVWGLGGEAAVALQQEARAREERFVEQRKHVDRAQFAEDWENSPDRAILGFATGGVTGREVARFSKAEEATLDRNRVERT
;
A
#
# COMPACT_ATOMS: atom_id res chain seq x y z
N MET A 1 -22.00 23.87 -27.82
CA MET A 1 -21.09 24.44 -26.80
C MET A 1 -20.82 23.34 -25.80
N ALA A 2 -19.75 22.57 -26.02
CA ALA A 2 -19.27 21.60 -25.06
C ALA A 2 -18.43 22.36 -24.04
N ALA A 3 -18.79 22.25 -22.75
CA ALA A 3 -17.97 22.76 -21.67
C ALA A 3 -16.76 21.83 -21.55
N ASP A 4 -15.60 22.42 -21.82
CA ASP A 4 -14.28 21.87 -21.53
C ASP A 4 -14.15 21.81 -20.00
N GLU A 5 -14.50 20.65 -19.41
CA GLU A 5 -14.18 20.35 -18.02
C GLU A 5 -12.67 20.17 -17.94
N GLY A 6 -11.98 21.30 -17.74
CA GLY A 6 -10.57 21.33 -17.42
C GLY A 6 -10.32 20.42 -16.22
N SER A 7 -9.61 19.32 -16.46
CA SER A 7 -9.04 18.50 -15.42
C SER A 7 -8.09 19.36 -14.59
N GLU A 8 -8.59 19.97 -13.51
CA GLU A 8 -7.75 20.52 -12.46
C GLU A 8 -6.88 19.38 -11.94
N GLN A 9 -5.66 19.27 -12.45
CA GLN A 9 -4.63 18.45 -11.86
C GLN A 9 -4.39 19.00 -10.46
N ARG A 10 -5.02 18.37 -9.48
CA ARG A 10 -4.81 18.66 -8.07
C ARG A 10 -3.30 18.60 -7.81
N GLN A 11 -2.76 19.73 -7.40
CA GLN A 11 -1.36 19.86 -7.07
C GLN A 11 -1.08 18.95 -5.87
N GLY A 12 -0.09 18.07 -5.99
CA GLY A 12 0.28 17.15 -4.92
C GLY A 12 0.79 17.88 -3.67
N ILE A 13 0.71 17.20 -2.53
CA ILE A 13 1.23 17.68 -1.23
C ILE A 13 2.71 18.04 -1.37
N LEU A 14 3.49 17.17 -2.02
CA LEU A 14 4.90 17.42 -2.30
C LEU A 14 5.07 18.38 -3.49
N THR A 15 5.22 19.66 -3.18
CA THR A 15 5.64 20.66 -4.16
C THR A 15 7.17 20.68 -4.31
N ALA A 16 7.68 21.26 -5.41
CA ALA A 16 9.14 21.42 -5.60
C ALA A 16 9.80 22.21 -4.46
N GLY A 17 9.11 23.23 -3.93
CA GLY A 17 9.58 24.00 -2.77
C GLY A 17 9.65 23.14 -1.50
N LEU A 18 8.62 22.32 -1.25
CA LEU A 18 8.60 21.41 -0.10
C LEU A 18 9.69 20.33 -0.21
N ALA A 19 9.89 19.77 -1.40
CA ALA A 19 10.95 18.80 -1.67
C ALA A 19 12.34 19.39 -1.39
N TRP A 20 12.58 20.64 -1.83
CA TRP A 20 13.83 21.35 -1.53
C TRP A 20 14.00 21.60 -0.02
N ALA A 21 12.94 22.03 0.66
CA ALA A 21 12.96 22.28 2.09
C ALA A 21 13.23 20.99 2.90
N LEU A 22 12.58 19.88 2.53
CA LEU A 22 12.80 18.55 3.10
C LEU A 22 14.22 18.07 2.92
N ALA A 23 14.78 18.28 1.72
CA ALA A 23 16.17 17.95 1.43
C ALA A 23 17.14 18.69 2.38
N MET A 24 16.90 19.98 2.63
CA MET A 24 17.69 20.78 3.59
C MET A 24 17.51 20.33 5.04
N LEU A 25 16.28 20.02 5.46
CA LEU A 25 15.95 19.58 6.82
C LEU A 25 16.52 18.18 7.14
N LEU A 26 16.58 17.31 6.14
CA LEU A 26 17.04 15.94 6.30
C LEU A 26 18.57 15.81 6.18
N GLY A 27 19.24 16.78 5.56
CA GLY A 27 20.68 16.94 5.62
C GLY A 27 21.23 17.87 4.53
N PRO A 28 21.85 19.01 4.88
CA PRO A 28 22.27 20.04 3.91
C PRO A 28 23.51 19.70 3.06
N ALA A 29 24.11 18.50 3.18
CA ALA A 29 25.40 18.21 2.56
C ALA A 29 25.63 16.72 2.19
N GLY A 30 24.64 16.02 1.61
CA GLY A 30 24.80 14.59 1.34
C GLY A 30 23.84 13.94 0.33
N PRO A 31 23.84 12.59 0.27
CA PRO A 31 22.99 11.80 -0.64
C PRO A 31 21.49 12.07 -0.48
N GLU A 32 21.04 12.58 0.68
CA GLU A 32 19.63 12.92 0.94
C GLU A 32 19.10 14.00 -0.02
N LEU A 33 19.89 15.03 -0.39
CA LEU A 33 19.45 16.05 -1.35
C LEU A 33 19.13 15.43 -2.71
N ARG A 34 19.97 14.49 -3.16
CA ARG A 34 19.77 13.76 -4.43
C ARG A 34 18.56 12.83 -4.37
N ARG A 35 18.22 12.30 -3.19
CA ARG A 35 17.06 11.41 -3.01
C ARG A 35 15.74 12.15 -3.20
N TRP A 36 15.62 13.35 -2.65
CA TRP A 36 14.40 14.16 -2.80
C TRP A 36 14.24 14.76 -4.20
N GLN A 37 15.34 15.11 -4.88
CA GLN A 37 15.31 15.53 -6.28
C GLN A 37 14.90 14.40 -7.24
N ARG A 38 15.17 13.15 -6.86
CA ARG A 38 14.81 11.94 -7.63
C ARG A 38 13.66 11.17 -7.00
N ALA A 39 12.90 11.82 -6.12
CA ALA A 39 11.77 11.20 -5.48
C ALA A 39 10.75 10.79 -6.54
N SER A 40 10.25 9.57 -6.44
CA SER A 40 9.24 9.04 -7.35
C SER A 40 7.94 8.84 -6.60
N LEU A 41 6.83 9.34 -7.15
CA LEU A 41 5.51 9.13 -6.56
C LEU A 41 5.15 7.65 -6.67
N LEU A 42 4.97 6.97 -5.54
CA LEU A 42 4.55 5.57 -5.49
C LEU A 42 3.03 5.48 -5.36
N TYR A 43 2.45 6.31 -4.49
CA TYR A 43 1.02 6.32 -4.21
C TYR A 43 0.51 7.73 -3.87
N GLN A 44 -0.70 8.06 -4.30
CA GLN A 44 -1.44 9.26 -3.93
C GLN A 44 -2.92 8.88 -3.81
N GLN A 45 -3.58 9.32 -2.74
CA GLN A 45 -4.98 8.97 -2.50
C GLN A 45 -5.91 9.56 -3.56
N ALA A 46 -5.70 10.81 -3.98
CA ALA A 46 -6.54 11.45 -4.98
C ALA A 46 -6.61 10.71 -6.33
N SER A 47 -5.52 10.07 -6.77
CA SER A 47 -5.43 9.41 -8.07
C SER A 47 -5.61 7.90 -8.00
N HIS A 48 -5.19 7.25 -6.91
CA HIS A 48 -5.27 5.79 -6.77
C HIS A 48 -6.45 5.31 -5.89
N GLY A 49 -7.09 6.20 -5.14
CA GLY A 49 -8.17 5.87 -4.21
C GLY A 49 -7.67 5.54 -2.79
N SER A 50 -8.60 5.48 -1.82
CA SER A 50 -8.29 5.41 -0.38
C SER A 50 -8.11 4.00 0.20
N SER A 51 -8.20 2.96 -0.63
CA SER A 51 -8.09 1.57 -0.15
C SER A 51 -6.67 1.22 0.27
N THR A 52 -6.52 0.68 1.48
CA THR A 52 -5.26 0.15 2.01
C THR A 52 -4.62 -0.88 1.07
N ASN A 53 -5.43 -1.73 0.43
CA ASN A 53 -4.91 -2.75 -0.49
C ASN A 53 -4.29 -2.10 -1.73
N ILE A 54 -4.88 -1.02 -2.24
CA ILE A 54 -4.33 -0.27 -3.37
C ILE A 54 -3.02 0.40 -2.95
N PHE A 55 -3.00 1.05 -1.79
CA PHE A 55 -1.76 1.60 -1.23
C PHE A 55 -0.65 0.53 -1.13
N LEU A 56 -0.96 -0.64 -0.56
CA LEU A 56 0.02 -1.70 -0.36
C LEU A 56 0.58 -2.22 -1.68
N THR A 57 -0.29 -2.55 -2.63
CA THR A 57 0.14 -3.04 -3.95
C THR A 57 1.01 -2.02 -4.70
N LYS A 58 0.89 -0.73 -4.41
CA LYS A 58 1.72 0.33 -4.99
C LYS A 58 3.07 0.51 -4.30
N VAL A 59 3.18 0.24 -3.00
CA VAL A 59 4.42 0.44 -2.22
C VAL A 59 5.21 -0.85 -2.05
N GLU A 60 4.55 -2.00 -2.08
CA GLU A 60 5.17 -3.32 -1.90
C GLU A 60 6.30 -3.55 -2.90
N GLY A 61 7.39 -4.13 -2.40
CA GLY A 61 8.59 -4.45 -3.18
C GLY A 61 9.54 -3.26 -3.44
N TYR A 62 9.24 -2.05 -2.95
CA TYR A 62 10.14 -0.91 -3.12
C TYR A 62 11.43 -1.08 -2.28
N PRO A 63 12.63 -1.11 -2.90
CA PRO A 63 13.87 -1.38 -2.18
C PRO A 63 14.52 -0.08 -1.67
N GLY A 64 13.86 0.63 -0.75
CA GLY A 64 14.45 1.85 -0.18
C GLY A 64 13.57 2.62 0.80
N PRO A 65 14.07 3.78 1.27
CA PRO A 65 13.29 4.67 2.14
C PRO A 65 12.12 5.28 1.38
N VAL A 66 11.02 5.46 2.10
CA VAL A 66 9.78 6.08 1.62
C VAL A 66 9.36 7.19 2.58
N ALA A 67 8.84 8.27 2.01
CA ALA A 67 8.23 9.36 2.75
C ALA A 67 6.71 9.27 2.61
N LEU A 68 6.02 9.23 3.74
CA LEU A 68 4.57 9.32 3.82
C LEU A 68 4.20 10.72 4.26
N LEU A 69 3.39 11.41 3.46
CA LEU A 69 2.95 12.78 3.70
C LEU A 69 1.44 12.80 3.81
N PHE A 70 0.91 13.49 4.80
CA PHE A 70 -0.51 13.59 5.08
C PHE A 70 -0.91 15.06 5.17
N GLU A 71 -1.88 15.46 4.35
CA GLU A 71 -2.58 16.73 4.50
C GLU A 71 -3.81 16.49 5.36
N LEU A 72 -3.90 17.20 6.49
CA LEU A 72 -4.94 16.99 7.47
C LEU A 72 -5.72 18.28 7.71
N ARG A 73 -7.01 18.12 7.96
CA ARG A 73 -7.86 19.16 8.52
C ARG A 73 -7.95 18.96 10.03
N MET A 74 -7.55 20.00 10.76
CA MET A 74 -7.73 20.07 12.20
C MET A 74 -9.21 20.13 12.55
N PRO A 75 -9.63 19.60 13.72
CA PRO A 75 -10.98 19.86 14.22
C PRO A 75 -11.16 21.37 14.43
N ASP A 76 -12.34 21.88 14.07
CA ASP A 76 -12.63 23.31 14.19
C ASP A 76 -12.60 23.71 15.68
N GLY A 77 -11.73 24.66 16.03
CA GLY A 77 -11.78 25.34 17.32
C GLY A 77 -12.91 26.35 17.34
N GLU A 78 -13.48 26.65 18.51
CA GLU A 78 -14.65 27.52 18.71
C GLU A 78 -14.50 28.97 18.17
N SER A 79 -13.37 29.37 17.56
CA SER A 79 -13.05 30.78 17.34
C SER A 79 -12.38 31.16 16.01
N SER A 80 -12.33 30.30 14.98
CA SER A 80 -11.76 30.71 13.69
C SER A 80 -12.54 30.18 12.49
N SER A 81 -13.09 31.10 11.70
CA SER A 81 -13.92 30.86 10.50
C SER A 81 -13.12 30.38 9.27
N GLY A 82 -12.06 29.60 9.44
CA GLY A 82 -11.23 29.11 8.35
C GLY A 82 -10.76 27.67 8.58
N GLU A 83 -10.84 26.83 7.55
CA GLU A 83 -10.33 25.45 7.59
C GLU A 83 -8.83 25.45 7.89
N ARG A 84 -8.45 25.05 9.11
CA ARG A 84 -7.03 24.99 9.48
C ARG A 84 -6.42 23.68 9.00
N ARG A 85 -5.58 23.78 7.97
CA ARG A 85 -4.86 22.65 7.39
C ARG A 85 -3.48 22.51 7.99
N ILE A 86 -3.01 21.29 8.12
CA ILE A 86 -1.65 20.96 8.55
C ILE A 86 -1.08 19.89 7.63
N VAL A 87 0.24 19.88 7.50
CA VAL A 87 0.94 18.83 6.75
C VAL A 87 1.96 18.19 7.67
N VAL A 88 1.88 16.88 7.80
CA VAL A 88 2.76 16.06 8.64
C VAL A 88 3.16 14.81 7.87
N GLY A 89 4.18 14.12 8.33
CA GLY A 89 4.65 12.92 7.64
C GLY A 89 5.63 12.10 8.44
N ALA A 90 6.08 11.01 7.82
CA ALA A 90 7.12 10.16 8.33
C ALA A 90 8.02 9.68 7.19
N VAL A 91 9.32 9.59 7.45
CA VAL A 91 10.28 8.90 6.58
C VAL A 91 10.65 7.60 7.26
N VAL A 92 10.41 6.49 6.58
CA VAL A 92 10.68 5.13 7.06
C VAL A 92 11.23 4.27 5.92
N ASP A 93 11.76 3.11 6.26
CA ASP A 93 12.14 2.13 5.25
C ASP A 93 10.92 1.36 4.74
N ALA A 94 10.83 1.11 3.43
CA ALA A 94 9.70 0.40 2.82
C ALA A 94 9.53 -1.04 3.34
N SER A 95 10.57 -1.64 3.96
CA SER A 95 10.44 -2.92 4.67
C SER A 95 9.32 -2.93 5.71
N LEU A 96 8.91 -1.76 6.23
CA LEU A 96 7.73 -1.61 7.09
C LEU A 96 6.48 -2.29 6.51
N PHE A 97 6.32 -2.24 5.19
CA PHE A 97 5.18 -2.79 4.46
C PHE A 97 5.45 -4.21 3.97
N THR A 98 6.34 -4.95 4.64
CA THR A 98 6.56 -6.38 4.38
C THR A 98 6.17 -7.19 5.61
N PRO A 99 5.93 -8.51 5.48
CA PRO A 99 5.65 -9.37 6.64
C PRO A 99 6.77 -9.35 7.71
N LEU A 100 7.99 -9.00 7.31
CA LEU A 100 9.16 -8.89 8.21
C LEU A 100 9.13 -7.62 9.06
N GLY A 101 8.32 -6.63 8.69
CA GLY A 101 8.28 -5.32 9.32
C GLY A 101 9.56 -4.53 9.13
N LEU A 102 9.73 -3.48 9.93
CA LEU A 102 10.81 -2.51 9.77
C LEU A 102 12.20 -3.13 10.02
N SER A 103 13.12 -2.97 9.07
CA SER A 103 14.54 -3.32 9.22
C SER A 103 15.21 -2.54 10.35
N ALA A 104 16.29 -3.07 10.95
CA ALA A 104 17.07 -2.38 11.99
C ALA A 104 17.64 -1.04 11.51
N LYS A 105 18.22 -1.04 10.30
CA LYS A 105 18.73 0.16 9.64
C LYS A 105 17.60 1.14 9.32
N GLY A 106 16.45 0.62 8.92
CA GLY A 106 15.23 1.40 8.68
C GLY A 106 14.70 2.06 9.95
N ALA A 107 14.71 1.33 11.07
CA ALA A 107 14.30 1.83 12.37
C ALA A 107 15.22 2.96 12.86
N ALA A 108 16.53 2.81 12.70
CA ALA A 108 17.50 3.82 13.12
C ALA A 108 17.45 5.12 12.29
N SER A 109 17.05 5.02 11.01
CA SER A 109 17.01 6.18 10.09
C SER A 109 15.63 6.83 9.99
N ALA A 110 14.63 6.29 10.68
CA ALA A 110 13.28 6.83 10.65
C ALA A 110 13.21 8.24 11.25
N CYS A 111 12.29 9.06 10.74
CA CYS A 111 11.98 10.35 11.34
C CYS A 111 10.52 10.76 11.11
N LEU A 112 9.98 11.53 12.04
CA LEU A 112 8.69 12.21 11.88
C LEU A 112 8.92 13.62 11.36
N LEU A 113 7.96 14.10 10.60
CA LEU A 113 7.99 15.39 9.94
C LEU A 113 6.75 16.19 10.30
N ALA A 114 6.98 17.44 10.68
CA ALA A 114 5.98 18.49 10.62
C ALA A 114 6.38 19.41 9.48
N LEU A 115 5.46 19.74 8.59
CA LEU A 115 5.75 20.48 7.36
C LEU A 115 5.00 21.81 7.30
N HIS A 116 3.76 21.83 7.77
CA HIS A 116 2.96 23.04 7.86
C HIS A 116 2.15 23.05 9.17
N PRO A 117 2.08 24.18 9.91
CA PRO A 117 2.58 25.51 9.57
C PRO A 117 4.07 25.75 9.84
N ARG A 118 4.73 24.88 10.61
CA ARG A 118 6.16 24.96 10.90
C ARG A 118 6.85 23.68 10.49
N MET A 119 8.03 23.84 9.90
CA MET A 119 8.82 22.73 9.42
C MET A 119 9.75 22.21 10.52
N CYS A 120 9.56 20.97 10.97
CA CYS A 120 10.33 20.35 12.04
C CYS A 120 10.59 18.87 11.74
N ARG A 121 11.76 18.39 12.13
CA ARG A 121 12.16 16.98 12.05
C ARG A 121 12.30 16.42 13.45
N PHE A 122 11.72 15.25 13.67
CA PHE A 122 11.91 14.47 14.90
C PHE A 122 12.62 13.17 14.51
N ALA A 123 13.93 13.11 14.74
CA ALA A 123 14.71 11.89 14.50
C ALA A 123 14.58 10.90 15.65
N VAL A 124 14.94 9.63 15.41
CA VAL A 124 15.09 8.64 16.50
C VAL A 124 16.25 9.05 17.42
N LYS A 125 16.05 8.93 18.73
CA LYS A 125 17.01 9.31 19.79
C LYS A 125 18.00 8.21 20.14
N VAL A 126 17.61 6.97 19.90
CA VAL A 126 18.34 5.79 20.40
C VAL A 126 19.24 5.21 19.33
N ASP A 127 20.24 4.45 19.76
CA ASP A 127 21.14 3.75 18.86
C ASP A 127 20.42 2.69 18.04
N ALA A 128 21.02 2.31 16.91
CA ALA A 128 20.45 1.34 15.99
C ALA A 128 20.10 -0.02 16.65
N LYS A 129 20.87 -0.45 17.66
CA LYS A 129 20.61 -1.70 18.39
C LYS A 129 19.37 -1.62 19.28
N GLU A 130 19.14 -0.48 19.92
CA GLU A 130 17.93 -0.27 20.73
C GLU A 130 16.71 -0.03 19.85
N ALA A 131 16.88 0.74 18.77
CA ALA A 131 15.86 0.89 17.73
C ALA A 131 15.45 -0.46 17.14
N GLU A 132 16.39 -1.40 17.00
CA GLU A 132 16.12 -2.76 16.56
C GLU A 132 15.26 -3.55 17.56
N GLY A 133 15.56 -3.48 18.86
CA GLY A 133 14.76 -4.13 19.90
C GLY A 133 13.35 -3.57 20.03
N ARG A 134 13.13 -2.32 19.58
CA ARG A 134 11.87 -1.58 19.73
C ARG A 134 11.30 -1.09 18.39
N LYS A 135 11.52 -1.84 17.31
CA LYS A 135 11.05 -1.53 15.93
C LYS A 135 9.56 -1.15 15.86
N GLN A 136 8.71 -1.85 16.62
CA GLN A 136 7.26 -1.61 16.64
C GLN A 136 6.85 -0.26 17.25
N GLU A 137 7.73 0.35 18.05
CA GLU A 137 7.52 1.68 18.64
C GLU A 137 8.03 2.79 17.73
N VAL A 138 8.90 2.46 16.78
CA VAL A 138 9.35 3.38 15.73
C VAL A 138 8.26 3.55 14.68
N ALA A 139 7.80 2.43 14.10
CA ALA A 139 6.67 2.40 13.19
C ALA A 139 6.05 1.01 13.16
N TYR A 140 4.76 0.94 12.87
CA TYR A 140 4.08 -0.33 12.64
C TYR A 140 3.08 -0.22 11.52
N PHE A 141 2.81 -1.35 10.89
CA PHE A 141 1.73 -1.52 9.92
C PHE A 141 0.97 -2.82 10.23
N THR A 142 -0.37 -2.76 10.28
CA THR A 142 -1.21 -3.91 10.66
C THR A 142 -1.66 -4.77 9.49
N GLY A 143 -1.61 -4.25 8.25
CA GLY A 143 -2.24 -4.89 7.09
C GLY A 143 -1.57 -6.17 6.58
N HIS A 144 -0.44 -6.62 7.15
CA HIS A 144 0.29 -7.80 6.68
C HIS A 144 0.43 -8.93 7.69
N SER A 145 -0.11 -8.79 8.90
CA SER A 145 0.19 -9.76 9.96
C SER A 145 -1.04 -10.17 10.75
N ARG A 146 -1.55 -11.37 10.44
CA ARG A 146 -2.46 -12.12 11.32
C ARG A 146 -1.85 -12.33 12.72
N ARG A 147 -0.52 -12.40 12.81
CA ARG A 147 0.23 -12.56 14.06
C ARG A 147 0.31 -11.26 14.86
N ALA A 148 0.47 -10.10 14.21
CA ALA A 148 0.43 -8.78 14.84
C ALA A 148 -0.99 -8.41 15.27
N ALA A 149 -2.01 -8.84 14.51
CA ALA A 149 -3.40 -8.78 14.94
C ALA A 149 -3.65 -9.67 16.18
N ALA A 150 -3.09 -10.88 16.23
CA ALA A 150 -3.24 -11.80 17.37
C ALA A 150 -2.50 -11.35 18.65
N THR A 151 -1.25 -10.86 18.57
CA THR A 151 -0.55 -10.31 19.74
C THR A 151 -1.13 -8.97 20.21
N ARG A 152 -1.83 -8.23 19.35
CA ARG A 152 -2.59 -7.04 19.75
C ARG A 152 -3.95 -7.37 20.35
N ALA A 153 -4.64 -8.40 19.87
CA ALA A 153 -5.93 -8.82 20.40
C ALA A 153 -5.85 -9.31 21.86
N THR A 154 -4.69 -9.80 22.30
CA THR A 154 -4.45 -10.16 23.71
C THR A 154 -4.15 -8.96 24.62
N SER A 155 -3.97 -7.78 24.03
CA SER A 155 -3.68 -6.53 24.73
C SER A 155 -4.89 -5.61 24.64
N SER A 156 -5.65 -5.50 25.74
CA SER A 156 -6.84 -4.63 25.83
C SER A 156 -6.59 -3.13 25.60
N LYS A 157 -5.33 -2.72 25.34
CA LYS A 157 -4.89 -1.34 25.08
C LYS A 157 -4.06 -1.18 23.79
N ALA A 158 -4.07 -2.15 22.89
CA ALA A 158 -3.24 -2.07 21.68
C ALA A 158 -3.72 -0.96 20.74
N ALA A 159 -2.78 -0.32 20.05
CA ALA A 159 -3.06 0.68 19.03
C ALA A 159 -3.96 0.09 17.91
N THR A 160 -5.09 0.75 17.65
CA THR A 160 -6.18 0.29 16.78
C THR A 160 -6.04 0.75 15.33
N GLY A 161 -5.09 1.65 15.06
CA GLY A 161 -4.82 2.17 13.74
C GLY A 161 -4.20 1.16 12.77
N MET A 162 -4.32 1.49 11.49
CA MET A 162 -3.67 0.77 10.40
C MET A 162 -2.15 0.91 10.44
N LEU A 163 -1.72 2.14 10.67
CA LEU A 163 -0.35 2.59 10.52
C LEU A 163 -0.06 3.54 11.67
N GLY A 164 1.04 3.31 12.38
CA GLY A 164 1.43 4.15 13.49
C GLY A 164 2.91 4.45 13.49
N PHE A 165 3.27 5.64 13.97
CA PHE A 165 4.64 6.11 14.04
C PHE A 165 4.94 6.77 15.38
N GLY A 166 6.09 6.43 15.97
CA GLY A 166 6.60 6.97 17.23
C GLY A 166 5.71 6.70 18.44
N GLY A 167 6.16 7.16 19.61
CA GLY A 167 5.44 6.92 20.88
C GLY A 167 5.74 5.54 21.46
N THR A 168 4.69 4.85 21.88
CA THR A 168 4.80 3.48 22.43
C THR A 168 3.95 2.53 21.58
N SER A 169 4.08 1.22 21.81
CA SER A 169 3.30 0.19 21.10
C SER A 169 1.78 0.34 21.26
N THR A 170 1.32 1.07 22.28
CA THR A 170 -0.10 1.30 22.57
C THR A 170 -0.55 2.72 22.21
N THR A 171 0.35 3.70 22.31
CA THR A 171 0.03 5.12 22.06
C THR A 171 0.99 5.70 21.02
N PRO A 172 0.74 5.43 19.73
CA PRO A 172 1.54 5.99 18.66
C PRO A 172 1.40 7.51 18.58
N ARG A 173 2.47 8.20 18.18
CA ARG A 173 2.50 9.67 18.08
C ARG A 173 1.73 10.17 16.86
N MET A 174 1.79 9.43 15.77
CA MET A 174 0.91 9.58 14.59
C MET A 174 0.24 8.24 14.34
N GLU A 175 -1.08 8.22 14.19
CA GLU A 175 -1.84 7.00 13.96
C GLU A 175 -2.90 7.22 12.90
N LEU A 176 -2.77 6.53 11.77
CA LEU A 176 -3.79 6.50 10.73
C LEU A 176 -4.80 5.40 11.06
N ASP A 177 -6.09 5.73 10.99
CA ASP A 177 -7.15 4.76 11.20
C ASP A 177 -7.20 3.67 10.10
N ALA A 178 -7.96 2.61 10.33
CA ALA A 178 -8.14 1.52 9.37
C ALA A 178 -8.80 1.97 8.05
N ALA A 179 -9.52 3.08 8.07
CA ALA A 179 -10.27 3.59 6.92
C ALA A 179 -9.51 4.62 6.08
N CYS A 180 -8.27 4.98 6.45
CA CYS A 180 -7.52 6.12 5.90
C CYS A 180 -8.27 7.45 5.99
N ALA A 181 -9.24 7.61 6.90
CA ALA A 181 -10.13 8.76 6.96
C ALA A 181 -9.72 9.76 8.04
N THR A 182 -9.20 9.26 9.15
CA THR A 182 -8.79 10.06 10.30
C THR A 182 -7.37 9.71 10.74
N MET A 183 -6.67 10.72 11.24
CA MET A 183 -5.35 10.56 11.82
C MET A 183 -5.32 11.15 13.23
N THR A 184 -4.89 10.33 14.18
CA THR A 184 -4.70 10.77 15.56
C THR A 184 -3.27 11.24 15.76
N LEU A 185 -3.12 12.48 16.23
CA LEU A 185 -1.86 13.11 16.57
C LEU A 185 -1.73 13.21 18.08
N ARG A 186 -0.55 12.86 18.61
CA ARG A 186 -0.24 12.92 20.04
C ARG A 186 1.07 13.64 20.29
N ARG A 187 1.22 14.18 21.50
CA ARG A 187 2.50 14.70 22.00
C ARG A 187 3.42 13.52 22.34
N ALA A 188 4.73 13.75 22.27
CA ALA A 188 5.71 12.77 22.70
C ALA A 188 5.48 12.39 24.18
N VAL A 189 5.48 11.10 24.46
CA VAL A 189 5.30 10.53 25.81
C VAL A 189 6.63 10.01 26.36
N LYS A 190 6.68 9.75 27.68
CA LYS A 190 7.85 9.10 28.27
C LYS A 190 8.05 7.72 27.62
N GLY A 191 9.26 7.45 27.15
CA GLY A 191 9.59 6.23 26.40
C GLY A 191 9.51 6.36 24.89
N ASP A 192 9.10 7.51 24.35
CA ASP A 192 9.09 7.77 22.90
C ASP A 192 10.50 7.72 22.31
N MET A 193 10.63 6.93 21.25
CA MET A 193 11.85 6.70 20.48
C MET A 193 12.30 7.94 19.71
N PHE A 194 11.41 8.91 19.46
CA PHE A 194 11.70 10.13 18.71
C PHE A 194 11.96 11.34 19.61
N HIS A 195 12.67 12.34 19.07
CA HIS A 195 12.87 13.67 19.69
C HIS A 195 11.54 14.23 20.25
N SER A 196 11.59 14.69 21.50
CA SER A 196 10.42 15.20 22.22
C SER A 196 9.95 16.53 21.64
N GLY A 197 8.64 16.77 21.70
CA GLY A 197 8.01 18.02 21.29
C GLY A 197 6.58 17.79 20.83
N PRO A 198 5.81 18.86 20.60
CA PRO A 198 4.58 18.76 19.83
C PRO A 198 4.93 18.47 18.36
N LEU A 199 4.20 17.56 17.69
CA LEU A 199 4.36 17.39 16.24
C LEU A 199 3.92 18.65 15.49
N VAL A 200 2.93 19.36 16.04
CA VAL A 200 2.38 20.56 15.44
C VAL A 200 2.38 21.62 16.52
N CYS A 201 3.10 22.71 16.31
CA CYS A 201 3.23 23.82 17.27
C CYS A 201 2.02 24.76 17.15
N LEU A 202 0.85 24.28 17.55
CA LEU A 202 -0.37 25.09 17.66
C LEU A 202 -0.86 25.09 19.12
N PRO A 203 -1.54 26.15 19.60
CA PRO A 203 -1.98 26.25 21.00
C PRO A 203 -2.85 25.07 21.47
N GLU A 204 -3.62 24.47 20.56
CA GLU A 204 -4.47 23.32 20.86
C GLU A 204 -3.64 22.05 21.18
N PHE A 205 -2.38 22.00 20.73
CA PHE A 205 -1.40 20.92 21.00
C PHE A 205 -0.57 21.13 22.28
N ASP A 206 -0.89 22.15 23.09
CA ASP A 206 -0.27 22.32 24.41
C ASP A 206 -0.82 21.33 25.44
N SER A 207 -1.97 20.71 25.15
CA SER A 207 -2.50 19.62 25.96
C SER A 207 -1.83 18.27 25.62
N TYR A 208 -1.88 17.32 26.58
CA TYR A 208 -1.51 15.93 26.34
C TYR A 208 -2.65 15.10 25.72
N ALA A 209 -3.80 15.72 25.44
CA ALA A 209 -4.93 15.04 24.83
C ALA A 209 -4.63 14.72 23.35
N PRO A 210 -5.03 13.54 22.86
CA PRO A 210 -4.91 13.21 21.44
C PRO A 210 -5.83 14.12 20.62
N ILE A 211 -5.35 14.56 19.46
CA ILE A 211 -6.13 15.33 18.50
C ILE A 211 -6.43 14.44 17.30
N GLN A 212 -7.70 14.27 16.99
CA GLN A 212 -8.14 13.57 15.78
C GLN A 212 -8.33 14.58 14.65
N CYS A 213 -7.56 14.40 13.59
CA CYS A 213 -7.63 15.22 12.39
C CYS A 213 -8.26 14.40 11.26
N ARG A 214 -9.02 15.05 10.38
CA ARG A 214 -9.52 14.42 9.17
C ARG A 214 -8.43 14.41 8.11
N VAL A 215 -8.19 13.27 7.47
CA VAL A 215 -7.28 13.17 6.33
C VAL A 215 -7.96 13.77 5.10
N LEU A 216 -7.30 14.74 4.46
CA LEU A 216 -7.76 15.35 3.21
C LEU A 216 -7.15 14.64 2.00
N ASP A 217 -5.84 14.41 2.05
CA ASP A 217 -5.08 13.67 1.05
C ASP A 217 -3.82 13.08 1.72
N TRP A 218 -3.23 12.06 1.11
CA TRP A 218 -1.92 11.54 1.49
C TRP A 218 -1.17 10.94 0.32
N GLU A 219 0.14 11.06 0.40
CA GLU A 219 1.08 10.68 -0.64
C GLU A 219 2.22 9.85 -0.07
N VAL A 220 2.74 8.95 -0.91
CA VAL A 220 3.89 8.11 -0.60
C VAL A 220 4.90 8.28 -1.71
N TRP A 221 6.08 8.75 -1.31
CA TRP A 221 7.19 9.06 -2.20
C TRP A 221 8.36 8.13 -1.93
N GLY A 222 8.85 7.47 -2.97
CA GLY A 222 10.04 6.63 -2.93
C GLY A 222 11.30 7.48 -3.06
N LEU A 223 12.22 7.33 -2.11
CA LEU A 223 13.46 8.12 -2.02
C LEU A 223 14.71 7.35 -2.50
N GLY A 224 14.54 6.16 -3.07
CA GLY A 224 15.59 5.33 -3.67
C GLY A 224 15.96 5.71 -5.12
N GLY A 225 15.24 6.64 -5.74
CA GLY A 225 15.45 7.08 -7.12
C GLY A 225 14.99 6.06 -8.17
N GLU A 226 15.29 6.36 -9.44
CA GLU A 226 14.84 5.58 -10.61
C GLU A 226 15.30 4.12 -10.57
N ALA A 227 16.51 3.85 -10.08
CA ALA A 227 17.01 2.48 -9.96
C ALA A 227 16.15 1.63 -9.02
N ALA A 228 15.67 2.20 -7.90
CA ALA A 228 14.79 1.49 -6.99
C ALA A 228 13.40 1.24 -7.61
N VAL A 229 12.91 2.17 -8.41
CA VAL A 229 11.66 2.01 -9.17
C VAL A 229 11.80 0.91 -10.22
N ALA A 230 12.90 0.89 -10.98
CA ALA A 230 13.17 -0.15 -11.96
C ALA A 230 13.26 -1.54 -11.31
N LEU A 231 13.97 -1.66 -10.18
CA LEU A 231 14.04 -2.92 -9.42
C LEU A 231 12.67 -3.38 -8.92
N GLN A 232 11.83 -2.46 -8.45
CA GLN A 232 10.46 -2.77 -8.04
C GLN A 232 9.62 -3.25 -9.22
N GLN A 233 9.72 -2.60 -10.38
CA GLN A 233 8.99 -2.99 -11.60
C GLN A 233 9.44 -4.35 -12.13
N GLU A 234 10.75 -4.62 -12.15
CA GLU A 234 11.29 -5.92 -12.52
C GLU A 234 10.82 -7.03 -11.57
N ALA A 235 10.79 -6.75 -10.26
CA ALA A 235 10.27 -7.69 -9.28
C ALA A 235 8.77 -7.97 -9.50
N ARG A 236 7.97 -6.94 -9.75
CA ARG A 236 6.54 -7.10 -10.07
C ARG A 236 6.30 -7.87 -11.36
N ALA A 237 7.00 -7.53 -12.43
CA ALA A 237 6.89 -8.23 -13.71
C ALA A 237 7.30 -9.71 -13.57
N ARG A 238 8.27 -10.01 -12.72
CA ARG A 238 8.65 -11.39 -12.41
C ARG A 238 7.54 -12.12 -11.65
N GLU A 239 6.96 -11.50 -10.63
CA GLU A 239 5.83 -12.06 -9.87
C GLU A 239 4.61 -12.30 -10.78
N GLU A 240 4.27 -11.34 -11.64
CA GLU A 240 3.16 -11.43 -12.61
C GLU A 240 3.33 -12.62 -13.54
N ARG A 241 4.54 -12.83 -14.09
CA ARG A 241 4.86 -14.01 -14.92
C ARG A 241 4.67 -15.31 -14.14
N PHE A 242 5.10 -15.36 -12.88
CA PHE A 242 4.89 -16.55 -12.04
C PHE A 242 3.41 -16.78 -11.73
N VAL A 243 2.63 -15.72 -11.51
CA VAL A 243 1.18 -15.81 -11.31
C VAL A 243 0.48 -16.30 -12.58
N GLU A 244 0.86 -15.80 -13.75
CA GLU A 244 0.33 -16.26 -15.04
C GLU A 244 0.65 -17.73 -15.31
N GLN A 245 1.90 -18.15 -15.05
CA GLN A 245 2.30 -19.55 -15.14
C GLN A 245 1.49 -20.44 -14.20
N ARG A 246 1.31 -20.03 -12.93
CA ARG A 246 0.48 -20.77 -11.96
C ARG A 246 -0.97 -20.88 -12.41
N LYS A 247 -1.59 -19.78 -12.87
CA LYS A 247 -2.95 -19.78 -13.42
C LYS A 247 -3.08 -20.73 -14.62
N HIS A 248 -2.06 -20.81 -15.47
CA HIS A 248 -2.05 -21.71 -16.61
C HIS A 248 -1.94 -23.18 -16.20
N VAL A 249 -1.05 -23.50 -15.25
CA VAL A 249 -0.91 -24.85 -14.68
C VAL A 249 -2.21 -25.26 -13.99
N ASP A 250 -2.80 -24.38 -13.16
CA ASP A 250 -4.07 -24.64 -12.49
C ASP A 250 -5.17 -24.91 -13.52
N ARG A 251 -5.29 -24.11 -14.60
CA ARG A 251 -6.29 -24.36 -15.66
C ARG A 251 -6.08 -25.70 -16.37
N ALA A 252 -4.83 -26.07 -16.66
CA ALA A 252 -4.52 -27.35 -17.30
C ALA A 252 -4.83 -28.52 -16.36
N GLN A 253 -4.48 -28.39 -15.09
CA GLN A 253 -4.77 -29.39 -14.07
C GLN A 253 -6.27 -29.49 -13.78
N PHE A 254 -7.00 -28.37 -13.70
CA PHE A 254 -8.46 -28.36 -13.64
C PHE A 254 -9.09 -28.97 -14.89
N ALA A 255 -8.50 -28.82 -16.08
CA ALA A 255 -8.98 -29.46 -17.30
C ALA A 255 -8.77 -30.98 -17.24
N GLU A 256 -7.57 -31.45 -16.86
CA GLU A 256 -7.26 -32.87 -16.67
C GLU A 256 -8.10 -33.53 -15.56
N ASP A 257 -8.28 -32.83 -14.44
CA ASP A 257 -9.12 -33.27 -13.32
C ASP A 257 -10.60 -33.25 -13.73
N TRP A 258 -11.05 -32.32 -14.56
CA TRP A 258 -12.39 -32.32 -15.17
C TRP A 258 -12.58 -33.48 -16.15
N GLU A 259 -11.56 -33.82 -16.94
CA GLU A 259 -11.61 -34.98 -17.84
C GLU A 259 -11.78 -36.29 -17.08
N ASN A 260 -11.22 -36.37 -15.87
CA ASN A 260 -11.29 -37.54 -14.99
C ASN A 260 -12.37 -37.45 -13.90
N SER A 261 -13.14 -36.35 -13.83
CA SER A 261 -14.14 -36.12 -12.80
C SER A 261 -15.41 -36.96 -13.03
N PRO A 262 -15.99 -37.59 -11.99
CA PRO A 262 -17.26 -38.29 -12.08
C PRO A 262 -18.41 -37.40 -12.57
N ASP A 263 -18.31 -36.07 -12.40
CA ASP A 263 -19.31 -35.12 -12.88
C ASP A 263 -19.36 -35.03 -14.42
N ARG A 264 -18.20 -35.17 -15.10
CA ARG A 264 -18.16 -35.29 -16.57
C ARG A 264 -18.77 -36.61 -17.02
N ALA A 265 -18.52 -37.69 -16.30
CA ALA A 265 -19.16 -38.98 -16.58
C ALA A 265 -20.68 -38.88 -16.44
N ILE A 266 -21.19 -38.23 -15.39
CA ILE A 266 -22.63 -38.00 -15.18
C ILE A 266 -23.22 -37.11 -16.28
N LEU A 267 -22.53 -36.03 -16.69
CA LEU A 267 -22.96 -35.18 -17.81
C LEU A 267 -22.98 -35.95 -19.14
N GLY A 268 -21.98 -36.80 -19.40
CA GLY A 268 -21.94 -37.68 -20.57
C GLY A 268 -23.02 -38.76 -20.58
N PHE A 269 -23.48 -39.20 -19.41
CA PHE A 269 -24.65 -40.08 -19.26
C PHE A 269 -25.98 -39.32 -19.42
N ALA A 270 -26.08 -38.09 -18.91
CA ALA A 270 -27.28 -37.26 -18.99
C ALA A 270 -27.54 -36.69 -20.39
N THR A 271 -26.50 -36.48 -21.21
CA THR A 271 -26.63 -36.07 -22.62
C THR A 271 -26.81 -37.24 -23.59
N GLY A 272 -26.98 -38.47 -23.11
CA GLY A 272 -27.19 -39.65 -23.94
C GLY A 272 -25.89 -40.14 -24.57
N GLY A 273 -25.38 -41.25 -24.03
CA GLY A 273 -24.16 -41.89 -24.52
C GLY A 273 -24.27 -42.33 -25.98
N VAL A 274 -23.68 -41.56 -26.89
CA VAL A 274 -23.21 -42.09 -28.17
C VAL A 274 -21.75 -42.47 -27.95
N THR A 275 -21.54 -43.75 -27.59
CA THR A 275 -20.19 -44.31 -27.55
C THR A 275 -19.55 -44.17 -28.93
N GLY A 276 -18.26 -43.79 -28.97
CA GLY A 276 -17.48 -43.53 -30.19
C GLY A 276 -17.33 -44.69 -31.17
N ARG A 277 -18.10 -45.76 -31.03
CA ARG A 277 -18.18 -46.90 -31.96
C ARG A 277 -19.36 -46.80 -32.93
N GLU A 278 -20.37 -45.97 -32.66
CA GLU A 278 -21.51 -45.77 -33.58
C GLU A 278 -21.35 -44.57 -34.53
N VAL A 279 -20.59 -43.53 -34.16
CA VAL A 279 -20.36 -42.37 -35.03
C VAL A 279 -19.61 -42.77 -36.33
N ALA A 280 -18.76 -43.79 -36.26
CA ALA A 280 -18.05 -44.34 -37.43
C ALA A 280 -18.94 -45.21 -38.35
N ARG A 281 -20.13 -45.64 -37.90
CA ARG A 281 -21.10 -46.37 -38.72
C ARG A 281 -22.13 -45.46 -39.37
N PHE A 282 -22.49 -44.34 -38.73
CA PHE A 282 -23.37 -43.35 -39.34
C PHE A 282 -22.68 -42.57 -40.47
N SER A 283 -21.40 -42.20 -40.33
CA SER A 283 -20.70 -41.50 -41.42
C SER A 283 -20.52 -42.35 -42.67
N LYS A 284 -20.23 -43.65 -42.54
CA LYS A 284 -20.09 -44.55 -43.70
C LYS A 284 -21.42 -44.90 -44.38
N ALA A 285 -22.54 -44.85 -43.67
CA ALA A 285 -23.86 -45.09 -44.26
C ALA A 285 -24.37 -43.86 -45.04
N GLU A 286 -24.04 -42.66 -44.58
CA GLU A 286 -24.39 -41.39 -45.24
C GLU A 286 -23.53 -41.13 -46.49
N GLU A 287 -22.24 -41.49 -46.45
CA GLU A 287 -21.34 -41.38 -47.61
C GLU A 287 -21.72 -42.37 -48.72
N ALA A 288 -22.21 -43.57 -48.37
CA ALA A 288 -22.68 -44.57 -49.33
C ALA A 288 -24.06 -44.25 -49.95
N THR A 289 -24.87 -43.40 -49.32
CA THR A 289 -26.16 -42.95 -49.88
C THR A 289 -26.02 -41.69 -50.74
N LEU A 290 -25.00 -40.85 -50.49
CA LEU A 290 -24.65 -39.72 -51.35
C LEU A 290 -24.00 -40.14 -52.67
N ASP A 291 -23.17 -41.19 -52.68
CA ASP A 291 -22.56 -41.70 -53.92
C ASP A 291 -23.56 -42.42 -54.84
N ARG A 292 -24.62 -43.03 -54.29
CA ARG A 292 -25.66 -43.70 -55.08
C ARG A 292 -26.56 -42.71 -55.84
N ASN A 293 -26.82 -41.54 -55.25
CA ASN A 293 -27.61 -40.47 -55.88
C ASN A 293 -26.82 -39.64 -56.89
N ARG A 294 -25.49 -39.77 -56.94
CA ARG A 294 -24.63 -39.06 -57.90
C ARG A 294 -24.46 -39.80 -59.22
N VAL A 295 -24.67 -41.12 -59.23
CA VAL A 295 -24.58 -41.96 -60.45
C VAL A 295 -25.88 -41.95 -61.27
N GLU A 296 -27.03 -41.58 -60.67
CA GLU A 296 -28.32 -41.50 -61.39
C GLU A 296 -28.63 -40.10 -61.98
N ARG A 297 -27.66 -39.17 -62.01
CA ARG A 297 -27.83 -37.81 -62.58
C ARG A 297 -26.75 -37.38 -63.58
N THR A 298 -26.20 -38.33 -64.32
CA THR A 298 -25.45 -38.10 -65.58
C THR A 298 -25.98 -39.03 -66.64
#